data_AF-A0A6A4ZJW6-F1
#
_entry.id   AF-A0A6A4ZJW6-F1
#
_cell.length_a   1.000
_cell.length_b   1.000
_cell.length_c   1.000
_cell.angle_alpha   90.00
_cell.angle_beta   90.00
_cell.angle_gamma   90.00
#
_symmetry.space_group_name_H-M   'P 1'
#
loop_
_entity.id
_entity.type
_entity.pdbx_description
1 polymer ?
#
loop_
_entity_poly.entity_id
_entity_poly.type
_entity_poly.pdbx_seq_one_letter_code
_entity_poly.pdbx_strand_id
1 'polypeptide(L)'
;MQPTGIPPHVDLHSQLDQNLAVVRALPSAIRESIEQLLDEKGVTAGNITHAMLEQLLRDTVATIVSVEPANNPSHSQVVEDMLPARPVHYWGGRWHLLPETFELPSVDVATAWHLWWCGSPARDIPPLIKISSRDLTKKQGKIFCEWNFAVVELQKVYNSATGTRMSRPFTSALVIAAFTTIMEILSLLWGQTQLGRQRRLTQMKMVTFARLARKRRRDT
;
A
#
# COMPACT_ATOMS: atom_id res chain seq x y z
N MET A 1 -7.49 44.01 27.40
CA MET A 1 -7.79 42.67 26.86
C MET A 1 -8.52 42.89 25.54
N GLN A 2 -7.82 42.85 24.42
CA GLN A 2 -8.38 43.15 23.10
C GLN A 2 -8.91 41.82 22.53
N PRO A 3 -10.23 41.67 22.27
CA PRO A 3 -10.77 40.41 21.79
C PRO A 3 -10.43 40.26 20.31
N THR A 4 -9.50 39.38 19.98
CA THR A 4 -9.24 38.97 18.61
C THR A 4 -10.46 38.19 18.12
N GLY A 5 -11.30 38.84 17.32
CA GLY A 5 -12.55 38.29 16.76
C GLY A 5 -12.35 37.19 15.71
N ILE A 6 -11.33 36.36 15.86
CA ILE A 6 -11.04 35.24 14.98
C ILE A 6 -11.82 34.03 15.52
N PRO A 7 -12.76 33.46 14.76
CA PRO A 7 -13.51 32.29 15.20
C PRO A 7 -12.55 31.11 15.42
N PRO A 8 -12.72 30.30 16.49
CA PRO A 8 -11.79 29.25 16.91
C PRO A 8 -11.53 28.17 15.83
N HIS A 9 -12.42 28.08 14.84
CA HIS A 9 -12.28 27.16 13.72
C HIS A 9 -11.21 27.62 12.71
N VAL A 10 -11.00 28.93 12.50
CA VAL A 10 -10.02 29.46 11.54
C VAL A 10 -8.60 29.14 12.00
N ASP A 11 -8.32 29.26 13.29
CA ASP A 11 -7.01 28.93 13.86
C ASP A 11 -6.72 27.43 13.77
N LEU A 12 -7.73 26.58 13.95
CA LEU A 12 -7.59 25.13 13.85
C LEU A 12 -7.30 24.69 12.40
N HIS A 13 -7.96 25.31 11.41
CA HIS A 13 -7.64 25.09 9.99
C HIS A 13 -6.23 25.57 9.65
N SER A 14 -5.82 26.74 10.16
CA SER A 14 -4.47 27.25 9.94
C SER A 14 -3.41 26.33 10.56
N GLN A 15 -3.65 25.80 11.75
CA GLN A 15 -2.78 24.82 12.41
C GLN A 15 -2.73 23.49 11.64
N LEU A 16 -3.85 23.02 11.09
CA LEU A 16 -3.88 21.82 10.26
C LEU A 16 -3.12 22.01 8.94
N ASP A 17 -3.23 23.17 8.31
CA ASP A 17 -2.50 23.48 7.08
C ASP A 17 -1.00 23.57 7.33
N GLN A 18 -0.58 24.17 8.46
CA GLN A 18 0.82 24.19 8.88
C GLN A 18 1.34 22.78 9.18
N ASN A 19 0.58 21.96 9.92
CA ASN A 19 0.95 20.58 10.21
C ASN A 19 1.05 19.74 8.93
N LEU A 20 0.11 19.89 7.99
CA LEU A 20 0.15 19.18 6.71
C LEU A 20 1.34 19.62 5.85
N ALA A 21 1.72 20.89 5.88
CA ALA A 21 2.90 21.38 5.19
C ALA A 21 4.19 20.77 5.77
N VAL A 22 4.31 20.72 7.10
CA VAL A 22 5.45 20.08 7.78
C VAL A 22 5.50 18.58 7.48
N VAL A 23 4.37 17.87 7.56
CA VAL A 23 4.30 16.43 7.25
C VAL A 23 4.68 16.14 5.80
N ARG A 24 4.31 17.02 4.86
CA ARG A 24 4.69 16.88 3.45
C ARG A 24 6.17 17.20 3.20
N ALA A 25 6.81 18.02 4.04
CA ALA A 25 8.22 18.39 3.95
C ALA A 25 9.16 17.40 4.65
N LEU A 26 8.65 16.55 5.55
CA LEU A 26 9.43 15.53 6.26
C LEU A 26 10.25 14.62 5.34
N PRO A 27 9.71 14.06 4.22
CA PRO A 27 10.49 13.17 3.36
C PRO A 27 11.71 13.84 2.72
N SER A 28 11.59 15.13 2.35
CA SER A 28 12.70 15.91 1.81
C SER A 28 13.75 16.24 2.87
N ALA A 29 13.31 16.62 4.08
CA ALA A 29 14.22 16.90 5.19
C ALA A 29 15.01 15.67 5.63
N ILE A 30 14.36 14.49 5.66
CA ILE A 30 15.00 13.21 5.93
C ILE A 30 16.03 12.88 4.84
N ARG A 31 15.68 13.09 3.57
CA ARG A 31 16.60 12.85 2.45
C ARG A 31 17.83 13.76 2.53
N GLU A 32 17.63 15.06 2.75
CA GLU A 32 18.73 16.04 2.83
C GLU A 32 19.63 15.77 4.03
N SER A 33 19.07 15.39 5.18
CA SER A 33 19.86 15.01 6.34
C SER A 33 20.69 13.74 6.10
N ILE A 34 20.11 12.74 5.40
CA ILE A 34 20.83 11.52 5.00
C ILE A 34 21.92 11.85 3.98
N GLU A 35 21.66 12.68 2.98
CA GLU A 35 22.64 13.13 1.98
C GLU A 35 23.80 13.87 2.65
N GLN A 36 23.50 14.82 3.54
CA GLN A 36 24.50 15.60 4.28
C GLN A 36 25.37 14.71 5.17
N LEU A 37 24.78 13.75 5.89
CA LEU A 37 25.52 12.84 6.77
C LEU A 37 26.36 11.81 5.99
N LEU A 38 25.89 11.38 4.81
CA LEU A 38 26.66 10.51 3.91
C LEU A 38 27.86 11.27 3.31
N ASP A 39 27.67 12.54 2.95
CA ASP A 39 28.74 13.42 2.47
C ASP A 39 29.76 13.72 3.58
N GLU A 40 29.30 13.98 4.81
CA GLU A 40 30.16 14.30 5.96
C GLU A 40 31.02 13.11 6.42
N LYS A 41 30.57 11.86 6.17
CA LYS A 41 31.25 10.64 6.64
C LYS A 41 31.85 9.78 5.51
N GLY A 42 32.03 10.35 4.31
CA GLY A 42 32.99 9.84 3.32
C GLY A 42 32.51 8.64 2.51
N VAL A 43 31.48 8.83 1.67
CA VAL A 43 31.14 7.92 0.56
C VAL A 43 32.31 7.70 -0.42
N THR A 44 33.35 8.54 -0.39
CA THR A 44 34.57 8.39 -1.20
C THR A 44 35.48 7.21 -0.84
N ALA A 45 35.27 6.53 0.31
CA ALA A 45 36.14 5.42 0.75
C ALA A 45 35.55 4.01 0.56
N GLY A 46 34.33 3.87 0.02
CA GLY A 46 33.78 2.57 -0.40
C GLY A 46 33.37 1.58 0.69
N ASN A 47 33.43 1.92 1.98
CA ASN A 47 33.15 1.00 3.08
C ASN A 47 32.02 1.50 4.00
N ILE A 48 30.75 1.34 3.60
CA ILE A 48 29.62 1.53 4.52
C ILE A 48 29.45 0.25 5.35
N THR A 49 29.70 0.34 6.66
CA THR A 49 29.52 -0.79 7.59
C THR A 49 28.10 -0.83 8.15
N HIS A 50 27.62 -2.01 8.53
CA HIS A 50 26.29 -2.18 9.14
C HIS A 50 26.09 -1.31 10.39
N ALA A 51 27.12 -1.20 11.23
CA ALA A 51 27.09 -0.37 12.43
C ALA A 51 26.88 1.11 12.11
N MET A 52 27.49 1.59 11.01
CA MET A 52 27.33 2.97 10.55
C MET A 52 25.92 3.22 10.03
N LEU A 53 25.35 2.29 9.26
CA LEU A 53 23.94 2.40 8.83
C LEU A 53 22.97 2.39 10.02
N GLU A 54 23.21 1.53 11.01
CA GLU A 54 22.37 1.45 12.21
C GLU A 54 22.44 2.75 13.03
N GLN A 55 23.64 3.31 13.19
CA GLN A 55 23.84 4.58 13.88
C GLN A 55 23.17 5.73 13.13
N LEU A 56 23.31 5.79 11.80
CA LEU A 56 22.66 6.81 10.97
C LEU A 56 21.13 6.79 11.12
N LEU A 57 20.52 5.60 11.12
CA LEU A 57 19.08 5.46 11.32
C LEU A 57 18.64 5.93 12.73
N ARG A 58 19.40 5.55 13.77
CA ARG A 58 19.11 5.95 15.15
C ARG A 58 19.21 7.47 15.35
N ASP A 59 20.25 8.09 14.82
CA ASP A 59 20.50 9.53 14.97
C ASP A 59 19.43 10.36 14.22
N THR A 60 19.01 9.90 13.04
CA THR A 60 17.95 10.56 12.27
C THR A 60 16.61 10.50 13.02
N VAL A 61 16.25 9.35 13.60
CA VAL A 61 15.03 9.19 14.39
C VAL A 61 15.08 10.05 15.66
N ALA A 62 16.22 10.06 16.36
CA ALA A 62 16.39 10.88 17.57
C ALA A 62 16.24 12.39 17.26
N THR A 63 16.74 12.83 16.11
CA THR A 63 16.61 14.22 15.67
C THR A 63 15.15 14.59 15.40
N ILE A 64 14.36 13.69 14.81
CA ILE A 64 12.93 13.92 14.54
C ILE A 64 12.13 13.95 15.85
N VAL A 65 12.40 13.04 16.79
CA VAL A 65 11.71 12.97 18.09
C VAL A 65 12.06 14.18 18.98
N SER A 66 13.24 14.76 18.84
CA SER A 66 13.70 15.88 19.69
C SER A 66 13.17 17.25 19.24
N VAL A 67 12.44 17.35 18.13
CA VAL A 67 11.90 18.62 17.60
C VAL A 67 10.51 18.95 18.17
N GLU A 68 9.91 18.11 19.02
CA GLU A 68 8.71 18.47 19.77
C GLU A 68 9.05 19.23 21.07
N PRO A 69 8.65 20.50 21.25
CA PRO A 69 8.63 21.10 22.57
C PRO A 69 7.44 20.53 23.37
N ALA A 70 7.75 20.11 24.60
CA ALA A 70 6.83 19.59 25.60
C ALA A 70 5.57 20.47 25.81
N ASN A 71 4.39 19.98 25.42
CA ASN A 71 3.15 20.06 26.22
C ASN A 71 1.99 19.28 25.58
N ASN A 72 1.73 18.06 26.06
CA ASN A 72 0.39 17.52 26.37
C ASN A 72 0.45 16.00 26.60
N PRO A 73 0.06 15.48 27.78
CA PRO A 73 -0.11 14.05 27.99
C PRO A 73 -1.51 13.64 27.54
N SER A 74 -1.71 13.58 26.23
CA SER A 74 -2.79 12.80 25.63
C SER A 74 -2.23 12.17 24.37
N HIS A 75 -1.25 11.28 24.54
CA HIS A 75 -1.02 10.23 23.56
C HIS A 75 -2.31 9.41 23.52
N SER A 76 -3.25 9.83 22.67
CA SER A 76 -4.01 8.87 21.89
C SER A 76 -2.94 7.94 21.35
N GLN A 77 -2.87 6.74 21.93
CA GLN A 77 -2.16 5.64 21.35
C GLN A 77 -2.73 5.56 19.94
N VAL A 78 -2.00 6.14 18.98
CA VAL A 78 -2.04 5.64 17.63
C VAL A 78 -1.57 4.23 17.88
N VAL A 79 -2.54 3.32 17.99
CA VAL A 79 -2.34 1.92 17.72
C VAL A 79 -1.97 1.94 16.24
N GLU A 80 -0.74 2.37 15.98
CA GLU A 80 0.03 1.93 14.86
C GLU A 80 0.06 0.44 15.11
N ASP A 81 -0.93 -0.21 14.53
CA ASP A 81 -1.09 -1.64 14.44
C ASP A 81 0.32 -2.11 14.13
N MET A 82 1.03 -2.58 15.17
CA MET A 82 2.42 -2.98 15.07
C MET A 82 2.34 -4.20 14.18
N LEU A 83 2.36 -3.96 12.87
CA LEU A 83 2.39 -4.99 11.87
C LEU A 83 3.55 -5.86 12.31
N PRO A 84 3.30 -7.13 12.67
CA PRO A 84 4.33 -7.97 13.25
C PRO A 84 5.55 -7.86 12.33
N ALA A 85 6.71 -7.53 12.90
CA ALA A 85 7.94 -7.37 12.15
C ALA A 85 8.14 -8.63 11.30
N ARG A 86 7.83 -8.53 10.01
CA ARG A 86 7.80 -9.70 9.14
C ARG A 86 9.25 -10.06 8.79
N PRO A 87 9.61 -11.34 8.89
CA PRO A 87 10.96 -11.75 8.50
C PRO A 87 11.20 -11.39 7.04
N VAL A 88 12.33 -10.74 6.77
CA VAL A 88 12.81 -10.50 5.40
C VAL A 88 13.62 -11.72 4.99
N HIS A 89 13.42 -12.18 3.76
CA HIS A 89 14.08 -13.37 3.22
C HIS A 89 15.20 -12.97 2.28
N TYR A 90 16.30 -13.74 2.26
CA TYR A 90 17.41 -13.53 1.33
C TYR A 90 17.54 -14.72 0.38
N TRP A 91 17.33 -14.47 -0.91
CA TRP A 91 17.48 -15.47 -1.97
C TRP A 91 17.75 -14.76 -3.29
N GLY A 92 18.35 -15.46 -4.27
CA GLY A 92 18.69 -14.86 -5.57
C GLY A 92 19.62 -13.63 -5.50
N GLY A 93 20.39 -13.49 -4.42
CA GLY A 93 21.31 -12.36 -4.19
C GLY A 93 20.64 -11.07 -3.70
N ARG A 94 19.36 -11.11 -3.29
CA ARG A 94 18.59 -9.93 -2.88
C ARG A 94 17.68 -10.22 -1.68
N TRP A 95 17.32 -9.16 -0.95
CA TRP A 95 16.28 -9.17 0.09
C TRP A 95 14.86 -9.11 -0.47
N HIS A 96 13.98 -9.93 0.06
CA HIS A 96 12.60 -10.16 -0.38
C HIS A 96 11.61 -10.19 0.78
N LEU A 97 10.38 -9.72 0.56
CA LEU A 97 9.29 -9.77 1.55
C LEU A 97 8.65 -11.16 1.68
N LEU A 98 9.00 -12.08 0.78
CA LEU A 98 8.42 -13.42 0.71
C LEU A 98 9.54 -14.47 0.61
N PRO A 99 9.33 -15.68 1.14
CA PRO A 99 10.25 -16.78 0.98
C PRO A 99 10.32 -17.23 -0.48
N GLU A 100 11.45 -17.81 -0.91
CA GLU A 100 11.65 -18.27 -2.29
C GLU A 100 10.59 -19.30 -2.72
N THR A 101 10.11 -20.10 -1.76
CA THR A 101 9.11 -21.15 -1.96
C THR A 101 7.67 -20.63 -2.01
N PHE A 102 7.45 -19.32 -1.84
CA PHE A 102 6.10 -18.76 -1.85
C PHE A 102 5.40 -18.97 -3.19
N GLU A 103 4.17 -19.46 -3.14
CA GLU A 103 3.28 -19.57 -4.29
C GLU A 103 2.03 -18.73 -4.11
N LEU A 104 1.63 -17.97 -5.15
CA LEU A 104 0.37 -17.26 -5.11
C LEU A 104 -0.79 -18.25 -5.02
N PRO A 105 -1.73 -18.04 -4.08
CA PRO A 105 -2.82 -18.98 -3.88
C PRO A 105 -3.80 -18.92 -5.06
N SER A 106 -4.27 -20.08 -5.53
CA SER A 106 -5.29 -20.15 -6.58
C SER A 106 -6.68 -19.88 -6.01
N VAL A 107 -7.03 -18.61 -5.85
CA VAL A 107 -8.28 -18.15 -5.20
C VAL A 107 -9.22 -17.40 -6.17
N ASP A 108 -10.46 -17.21 -5.74
CA ASP A 108 -11.45 -16.39 -6.45
C ASP A 108 -11.09 -14.90 -6.44
N VAL A 109 -11.79 -14.10 -7.24
CA VAL A 109 -11.55 -12.65 -7.37
C VAL A 109 -11.74 -11.93 -6.04
N ALA A 110 -12.74 -12.33 -5.23
CA ALA A 110 -13.06 -11.67 -3.96
C ALA A 110 -11.91 -11.84 -2.94
N THR A 111 -11.45 -13.07 -2.78
CA THR A 111 -10.33 -13.42 -1.91
C THR A 111 -9.03 -12.81 -2.41
N ALA A 112 -8.78 -12.83 -3.73
CA ALA A 112 -7.60 -12.21 -4.33
C ALA A 112 -7.58 -10.69 -4.10
N TRP A 113 -8.73 -10.03 -4.28
CA TRP A 113 -8.90 -8.61 -4.00
C TRP A 113 -8.61 -8.28 -2.55
N HIS A 114 -9.16 -9.07 -1.62
CA HIS A 114 -8.89 -8.91 -0.20
C HIS A 114 -7.40 -9.10 0.14
N LEU A 115 -6.77 -10.17 -0.35
CA LEU A 115 -5.33 -10.42 -0.17
C LEU A 115 -4.46 -9.29 -0.75
N TRP A 116 -4.90 -8.66 -1.83
CA TRP A 116 -4.16 -7.56 -2.45
C TRP A 116 -4.02 -6.35 -1.53
N TRP A 117 -5.11 -5.97 -0.87
CA TRP A 117 -5.19 -4.76 -0.04
C TRP A 117 -4.84 -5.01 1.42
N CYS A 118 -5.29 -6.13 1.99
CA CYS A 118 -5.19 -6.43 3.41
C CYS A 118 -4.17 -7.54 3.73
N GLY A 119 -3.78 -8.36 2.74
CA GLY A 119 -2.97 -9.55 2.98
C GLY A 119 -3.71 -10.59 3.83
N SER A 120 -2.95 -11.47 4.48
CA SER A 120 -3.49 -12.44 5.44
C SER A 120 -2.45 -12.74 6.53
N PRO A 121 -2.61 -12.20 7.75
CA PRO A 121 -1.71 -12.48 8.87
C PRO A 121 -1.65 -13.98 9.21
N ALA A 122 -2.80 -14.67 9.16
CA ALA A 122 -2.90 -16.10 9.45
C ALA A 122 -2.07 -17.01 8.51
N ARG A 123 -1.73 -16.51 7.32
CA ARG A 123 -0.91 -17.21 6.32
C ARG A 123 0.46 -16.55 6.10
N ASP A 124 0.78 -15.57 6.93
CA ASP A 124 1.93 -14.68 6.78
C ASP A 124 2.06 -14.05 5.37
N ILE A 125 0.93 -13.70 4.76
CA ILE A 125 0.89 -13.05 3.45
C ILE A 125 0.80 -11.54 3.67
N PRO A 126 1.77 -10.73 3.23
CA PRO A 126 1.64 -9.28 3.32
C PRO A 126 0.62 -8.79 2.30
N PRO A 127 0.05 -7.59 2.48
CA PRO A 127 -0.73 -6.95 1.42
C PRO A 127 0.04 -7.00 0.11
N LEU A 128 -0.50 -7.69 -0.91
CA LEU A 128 0.24 -7.96 -2.14
C LEU A 128 0.61 -6.67 -2.89
N ILE A 129 -0.10 -5.57 -2.65
CA ILE A 129 0.26 -4.25 -3.17
C ILE A 129 1.63 -3.75 -2.72
N LYS A 130 2.15 -4.23 -1.58
CA LYS A 130 3.48 -3.87 -1.06
C LYS A 130 4.61 -4.69 -1.69
N ILE A 131 4.28 -5.69 -2.49
CA ILE A 131 5.22 -6.68 -3.03
C ILE A 131 5.55 -6.34 -4.48
N SER A 132 6.79 -6.61 -4.90
CA SER A 132 7.22 -6.51 -6.29
C SER A 132 7.15 -7.87 -6.99
N SER A 133 7.00 -7.89 -8.31
CA SER A 133 7.19 -9.13 -9.09
C SER A 133 8.60 -9.72 -8.95
N ARG A 134 9.56 -8.90 -8.49
CA ARG A 134 10.93 -9.32 -8.16
C ARG A 134 11.01 -10.09 -6.83
N ASP A 135 10.01 -9.99 -5.97
CA ASP A 135 9.91 -10.74 -4.71
C ASP A 135 9.31 -12.13 -4.89
N LEU A 136 9.26 -12.60 -6.13
CA LEU A 136 8.66 -13.86 -6.53
C LEU A 136 9.56 -14.55 -7.55
N THR A 137 9.52 -15.88 -7.58
CA THR A 137 10.14 -16.66 -8.65
C THR A 137 9.58 -16.23 -10.01
N LYS A 138 10.34 -16.44 -11.11
CA LYS A 138 9.89 -16.04 -12.46
C LYS A 138 8.50 -16.58 -12.83
N LYS A 139 8.16 -17.79 -12.37
CA LYS A 139 6.84 -18.41 -12.57
C LYS A 139 5.75 -17.64 -11.82
N GLN A 140 5.96 -17.39 -10.52
CA GLN A 140 5.02 -16.69 -9.66
C GLN A 140 4.89 -15.21 -10.02
N GLY A 141 5.98 -14.55 -10.44
CA GLY A 141 5.97 -13.19 -10.94
C GLY A 141 5.07 -13.00 -12.16
N LYS A 142 5.01 -13.98 -13.09
CA LYS A 142 4.04 -13.95 -14.20
C LYS A 142 2.59 -13.98 -13.70
N ILE A 143 2.29 -14.83 -12.73
CA ILE A 143 0.95 -14.93 -12.13
C ILE A 143 0.60 -13.63 -11.38
N PHE A 144 1.56 -13.06 -10.66
CA PHE A 144 1.40 -11.78 -9.98
C PHE A 144 1.11 -10.64 -10.95
N CYS A 145 1.76 -10.61 -12.12
CA CYS A 145 1.43 -9.64 -13.17
C CYS A 145 -0.01 -9.80 -13.69
N GLU A 146 -0.55 -11.02 -13.75
CA GLU A 146 -1.98 -11.25 -14.04
C GLU A 146 -2.88 -10.65 -12.97
N TRP A 147 -2.52 -10.84 -11.69
CA TRP A 147 -3.25 -10.27 -10.56
C TRP A 147 -3.22 -8.75 -10.58
N ASN A 148 -2.04 -8.16 -10.76
CA ASN A 148 -1.87 -6.71 -10.85
C ASN A 148 -2.75 -6.11 -11.96
N PHE A 149 -2.74 -6.73 -13.15
CA PHE A 149 -3.61 -6.33 -14.25
C PHE A 149 -5.09 -6.41 -13.86
N ALA A 150 -5.52 -7.53 -13.29
CA ALA A 150 -6.91 -7.70 -12.86
C ALA A 150 -7.34 -6.68 -11.80
N VAL A 151 -6.50 -6.40 -10.79
CA VAL A 151 -6.78 -5.38 -9.78
C VAL A 151 -6.92 -4.00 -10.40
N VAL A 152 -6.05 -3.63 -11.34
CA VAL A 152 -6.16 -2.36 -12.07
C VAL A 152 -7.51 -2.26 -12.81
N GLU A 153 -7.98 -3.34 -13.45
CA GLU A 153 -9.31 -3.33 -14.08
C GLU A 153 -10.44 -3.19 -13.05
N LEU A 154 -10.38 -3.91 -11.94
CA LEU A 154 -11.36 -3.81 -10.86
C LEU A 154 -11.41 -2.40 -10.27
N GLN A 155 -10.24 -1.76 -10.07
CA GLN A 155 -10.15 -0.37 -9.65
C GLN A 155 -10.76 0.59 -10.66
N LYS A 156 -10.57 0.36 -11.96
CA LYS A 156 -11.22 1.20 -12.99
C LYS A 156 -12.73 1.12 -12.88
N VAL A 157 -13.28 -0.08 -12.73
CA VAL A 157 -14.72 -0.28 -12.52
C VAL A 157 -15.19 0.47 -11.28
N TYR A 158 -14.47 0.34 -10.16
CA TYR A 158 -14.79 1.06 -8.93
C TYR A 158 -14.76 2.58 -9.12
N ASN A 159 -13.70 3.12 -9.71
CA ASN A 159 -13.52 4.55 -9.91
C ASN A 159 -14.60 5.12 -10.83
N SER A 160 -15.00 4.39 -11.87
CA SER A 160 -16.10 4.76 -12.76
C SER A 160 -17.46 4.76 -12.04
N ALA A 161 -17.61 3.94 -11.01
CA ALA A 161 -18.85 3.82 -10.23
C ALA A 161 -19.03 4.94 -9.21
N THR A 162 -17.99 5.18 -8.41
CA THR A 162 -18.03 6.03 -7.23
C THR A 162 -17.46 7.42 -7.50
N GLY A 163 -16.85 7.64 -8.67
CA GLY A 163 -16.14 8.87 -9.01
C GLY A 163 -14.87 9.10 -8.19
N THR A 164 -14.50 8.17 -7.29
CA THR A 164 -13.40 8.33 -6.35
C THR A 164 -12.48 7.12 -6.36
N ARG A 165 -11.21 7.33 -5.99
CA ARG A 165 -10.25 6.26 -5.77
C ARG A 165 -10.38 5.75 -4.34
N MET A 166 -10.19 4.45 -4.13
CA MET A 166 -10.03 3.92 -2.77
C MET A 166 -8.86 4.63 -2.06
N SER A 167 -9.15 5.23 -0.92
CA SER A 167 -8.16 5.91 -0.08
C SER A 167 -7.70 5.02 1.07
N ARG A 168 -6.54 5.35 1.62
CA ARG A 168 -6.01 4.72 2.84
C ARG A 168 -6.72 5.28 4.08
N PRO A 169 -6.82 4.49 5.17
CA PRO A 169 -6.31 3.12 5.34
C PRO A 169 -7.19 2.04 4.69
N PHE A 170 -6.55 0.98 4.17
CA PHE A 170 -7.26 -0.16 3.55
C PHE A 170 -7.72 -1.16 4.61
N THR A 171 -8.86 -0.88 5.24
CA THR A 171 -9.48 -1.80 6.20
C THR A 171 -10.25 -2.91 5.48
N SER A 172 -10.42 -4.06 6.15
CA SER A 172 -11.19 -5.19 5.62
C SER A 172 -12.60 -4.76 5.18
N ALA A 173 -13.29 -3.98 6.01
CA ALA A 173 -14.64 -3.49 5.72
C ALA A 173 -14.68 -2.61 4.46
N LEU A 174 -13.73 -1.68 4.29
CA LEU A 174 -13.64 -0.83 3.10
C LEU A 174 -13.41 -1.67 1.84
N VAL A 175 -12.49 -2.63 1.91
CA VAL A 175 -12.10 -3.47 0.77
C VAL A 175 -13.25 -4.38 0.34
N ILE A 176 -14.00 -4.93 1.30
CA ILE A 176 -15.21 -5.74 1.05
C ILE A 176 -16.30 -4.87 0.43
N ALA A 177 -16.60 -3.70 0.99
CA ALA A 177 -17.61 -2.78 0.46
C ALA A 177 -17.29 -2.36 -0.99
N ALA A 178 -16.03 -1.99 -1.26
CA ALA A 178 -15.58 -1.64 -2.60
C ALA A 178 -15.75 -2.82 -3.57
N PHE A 179 -15.47 -4.05 -3.14
CA PHE A 179 -15.66 -5.24 -3.97
C PHE A 179 -17.13 -5.48 -4.29
N THR A 180 -18.04 -5.29 -3.34
CA THR A 180 -19.49 -5.41 -3.58
C THR A 180 -19.95 -4.44 -4.67
N THR A 181 -19.54 -3.16 -4.59
CA THR A 181 -19.85 -2.16 -5.62
C THR A 181 -19.30 -2.57 -7.00
N ILE A 182 -18.05 -3.06 -7.05
CA ILE A 182 -17.46 -3.55 -8.30
C ILE A 182 -18.27 -4.72 -8.87
N MET A 183 -18.71 -5.66 -8.02
CA MET A 183 -19.43 -6.85 -8.44
C MET A 183 -20.84 -6.57 -8.94
N GLU A 184 -21.53 -5.58 -8.38
CA GLU A 184 -22.84 -5.13 -8.90
C GLU A 184 -22.70 -4.66 -10.35
N ILE A 185 -21.66 -3.85 -10.64
CA ILE A 185 -21.41 -3.29 -11.97
C ILE A 185 -20.91 -4.35 -12.94
N LEU A 186 -19.99 -5.20 -12.50
CA LEU A 186 -19.52 -6.32 -13.31
C LEU A 186 -20.65 -7.30 -13.61
N SER A 187 -21.60 -7.52 -12.70
CA SER A 187 -22.75 -8.38 -12.96
C SER A 187 -23.64 -7.81 -14.07
N LEU A 188 -23.82 -6.48 -14.11
CA LEU A 188 -24.56 -5.81 -15.19
C LEU A 188 -23.82 -5.88 -16.54
N LEU A 189 -22.52 -5.61 -16.55
CA LEU A 189 -21.76 -5.48 -17.79
C LEU A 189 -21.21 -6.82 -18.32
N TRP A 190 -20.90 -7.75 -17.42
CA TRP A 190 -20.13 -8.99 -17.67
C TRP A 190 -20.89 -10.24 -17.22
N GLY A 191 -22.13 -10.10 -16.73
CA GLY A 191 -22.94 -11.19 -16.23
C GLY A 191 -23.28 -12.25 -17.27
N GLN A 192 -23.28 -11.93 -18.57
CA GLN A 192 -23.59 -12.90 -19.62
C GLN A 192 -22.39 -13.23 -20.53
N THR A 193 -22.39 -14.45 -21.05
CA THR A 193 -21.51 -14.87 -22.14
C THR A 193 -22.06 -14.37 -23.49
N GLN A 194 -21.23 -14.46 -24.54
CA GLN A 194 -21.67 -14.21 -25.93
C GLN A 194 -22.87 -15.10 -26.35
N LEU A 195 -23.09 -16.21 -25.63
CA LEU A 195 -24.18 -17.16 -25.83
C LEU A 195 -25.31 -16.99 -24.79
N GLY A 196 -25.40 -15.84 -24.10
CA GLY A 196 -26.45 -15.54 -23.11
C GLY A 196 -26.33 -16.28 -21.77
N ARG A 197 -25.44 -17.27 -21.62
CA ARG A 197 -25.24 -17.98 -20.34
C ARG A 197 -24.74 -17.04 -19.24
N GLN A 198 -25.38 -17.11 -18.07
CA GLN A 198 -24.99 -16.38 -16.86
C GLN A 198 -23.61 -16.82 -16.34
N ARG A 199 -22.76 -15.86 -16.00
CA ARG A 199 -21.41 -16.05 -15.46
C ARG A 199 -21.45 -15.92 -13.94
N ARG A 200 -20.90 -16.90 -13.24
CA ARG A 200 -20.68 -16.84 -11.79
C ARG A 200 -19.41 -16.07 -11.48
N LEU A 201 -19.46 -14.75 -11.65
CA LEU A 201 -18.29 -13.87 -11.50
C LEU A 201 -17.67 -13.95 -10.10
N THR A 202 -18.48 -14.16 -9.07
CA THR A 202 -18.03 -14.31 -7.67
C THR A 202 -17.17 -15.56 -7.44
N GLN A 203 -17.38 -16.62 -8.21
CA GLN A 203 -16.64 -17.89 -8.10
C GLN A 203 -15.46 -17.95 -9.08
N MET A 204 -15.26 -16.91 -9.89
CA MET A 204 -14.23 -16.91 -10.91
C MET A 204 -12.85 -16.75 -10.29
N LYS A 205 -11.87 -17.52 -10.75
CA LYS A 205 -10.48 -17.37 -10.32
C LYS A 205 -9.89 -16.05 -10.83
N MET A 206 -9.03 -15.43 -10.04
CA MET A 206 -8.40 -14.14 -10.37
C MET A 206 -7.68 -14.13 -11.72
N VAL A 207 -6.90 -15.17 -12.02
CA VAL A 207 -6.21 -15.32 -13.32
C VAL A 207 -7.20 -15.48 -14.48
N THR A 208 -8.34 -16.12 -14.24
CA THR A 208 -9.39 -16.27 -15.27
C THR A 208 -10.08 -14.93 -15.54
N PHE A 209 -10.34 -14.15 -14.49
CA PHE A 209 -10.83 -12.77 -14.62
C PHE A 209 -9.86 -11.91 -15.44
N ALA A 210 -8.55 -11.96 -15.14
CA ALA A 210 -7.53 -11.21 -15.89
C ALA A 210 -7.57 -11.53 -17.40
N ARG A 211 -7.62 -12.82 -17.76
CA ARG A 211 -7.71 -13.26 -19.15
C ARG A 211 -8.98 -12.77 -19.84
N LEU A 212 -10.12 -12.83 -19.15
CA LEU A 212 -11.40 -12.35 -19.66
C LEU A 212 -11.36 -10.83 -19.92
N ALA A 213 -10.81 -10.07 -18.98
CA ALA A 213 -10.67 -8.63 -19.08
C ALA A 213 -9.78 -8.22 -20.26
N ARG A 214 -8.67 -8.95 -20.51
CA ARG A 214 -7.83 -8.73 -21.69
C ARG A 214 -8.49 -9.07 -23.01
N LYS A 215 -9.35 -10.09 -23.03
CA LYS A 215 -10.11 -10.42 -24.24
C LYS A 215 -11.03 -9.25 -24.59
N ARG A 216 -11.81 -8.77 -23.62
CA ARG A 216 -12.74 -7.65 -23.85
C ARG A 216 -12.04 -6.36 -24.27
N ARG A 217 -10.89 -6.02 -23.68
CA ARG A 217 -10.09 -4.86 -24.12
C ARG A 217 -9.59 -4.91 -25.57
N ARG A 218 -9.52 -6.10 -26.18
CA ARG A 218 -9.16 -6.26 -27.58
C ARG A 218 -10.37 -6.17 -28.52
N ASP A 219 -11.56 -6.36 -27.97
CA ASP A 219 -12.83 -6.35 -28.69
C ASP A 219 -13.51 -4.96 -28.65
N THR A 220 -12.99 -4.02 -27.84
CA THR A 220 -13.44 -2.62 -27.72
C THR A 220 -12.43 -1.69 -28.37
#